data_AF-A0A1Y4AZE3-F1
#
_entry.id   AF-A0A1Y4AZE3-F1
#
_cell.length_a   1.000
_cell.length_b   1.000
_cell.length_c   1.000
_cell.angle_alpha   90.00
_cell.angle_beta   90.00
_cell.angle_gamma   90.00
#
_symmetry.space_group_name_H-M   'P 1'
#
loop_
_entity.id
_entity.type
_entity.pdbx_description
1 polymer ?
#
loop_
_entity_poly.entity_id
_entity_poly.type
_entity_poly.pdbx_seq_one_letter_code
_entity_poly.pdbx_strand_id
1 'polypeptide(L)'
;MKGKYEFEVRSKKVVFRFEIKRNITVIKGDSASGKTTLLNMMYEYLLNGRESGFTVSTNAKYYVYLRDMPGRSWQETFEPLKNTVIFIEENNNFIFSREFAEYVLSSGNYFVFISKSPLKMLPYSIHEIYEIKTRKKQADVRQVFCDFQELYSNFPDVKNNRMSVVVTEDSNSGYEFYSALFEKMR
;
A
#
# COMPACT_ATOMS: atom_id res chain seq x y z
N MET A 1 12.04 5.56 -8.66
CA MET A 1 10.81 6.18 -9.20
C MET A 1 10.46 7.46 -8.46
N LYS A 2 9.82 8.42 -9.16
CA LYS A 2 9.16 9.58 -8.55
C LYS A 2 7.98 9.97 -9.43
N GLY A 3 6.89 10.40 -8.82
CA GLY A 3 5.70 10.88 -9.51
C GLY A 3 4.44 10.15 -9.11
N LYS A 4 3.41 10.36 -9.92
CA LYS A 4 2.07 9.86 -9.73
C LYS A 4 1.77 8.79 -10.78
N TYR A 5 1.20 7.67 -10.34
CA TYR A 5 0.89 6.54 -11.20
C TYR A 5 -0.60 6.24 -11.19
N GLU A 6 -1.19 6.19 -12.37
CA GLU A 6 -2.64 6.02 -12.54
C GLU A 6 -2.93 4.57 -12.93
N PHE A 7 -4.01 4.02 -12.37
CA PHE A 7 -4.45 2.66 -12.63
C PHE A 7 -5.95 2.67 -12.92
N GLU A 8 -6.32 2.03 -14.02
CA GLU A 8 -7.68 1.59 -14.30
C GLU A 8 -7.71 0.07 -14.48
N VAL A 9 -8.47 -0.61 -13.63
CA VAL A 9 -8.60 -2.07 -13.64
C VAL A 9 -10.05 -2.44 -13.92
N ARG A 10 -10.30 -3.14 -15.02
CA ARG A 10 -11.64 -3.31 -15.59
C ARG A 10 -11.97 -4.78 -15.82
N SER A 11 -13.22 -5.15 -15.50
CA SER A 11 -13.90 -6.36 -15.96
C SER A 11 -15.23 -6.00 -16.61
N LYS A 12 -15.99 -6.99 -17.07
CA LYS A 12 -17.38 -6.78 -17.53
C LYS A 12 -18.32 -6.23 -16.44
N LYS A 13 -18.00 -6.43 -15.15
CA LYS A 13 -18.90 -6.09 -14.02
C LYS A 13 -18.42 -4.93 -13.17
N VAL A 14 -17.11 -4.70 -13.08
CA VAL A 14 -16.51 -3.71 -12.17
C VAL A 14 -15.37 -2.95 -12.83
N VAL A 15 -15.22 -1.68 -12.47
CA VAL A 15 -14.12 -0.79 -12.83
C VAL A 15 -13.53 -0.19 -11.56
N PHE A 16 -12.24 -0.36 -11.34
CA PHE A 16 -11.49 0.33 -10.30
C PHE A 16 -10.66 1.44 -10.94
N ARG A 17 -10.69 2.64 -10.36
CA ARG A 17 -9.84 3.78 -10.75
C ARG A 17 -9.17 4.35 -9.53
N PHE A 18 -7.84 4.45 -9.59
CA PHE A 18 -7.06 4.98 -8.49
C PHE A 18 -5.70 5.49 -8.93
N GLU A 19 -5.07 6.21 -8.03
CA GLU A 19 -3.79 6.88 -8.25
C GLU A 19 -2.87 6.59 -7.08
N ILE A 20 -1.62 6.27 -7.38
CA ILE A 20 -0.57 6.09 -6.38
C ILE A 20 0.36 7.30 -6.45
N LYS A 21 0.40 8.08 -5.37
CA LYS A 21 1.08 9.38 -5.34
C LYS A 21 2.42 9.33 -4.61
N ARG A 22 2.59 8.37 -3.68
CA ARG A 22 3.82 8.16 -2.92
C ARG A 22 4.29 6.72 -2.99
N ASN A 23 5.55 6.54 -2.62
CA ASN A 23 6.23 5.25 -2.62
C ASN A 23 5.63 4.23 -1.65
N ILE A 24 4.87 4.64 -0.64
CA ILE A 24 4.13 3.73 0.23
C ILE A 24 2.67 4.16 0.29
N THR A 25 1.77 3.26 -0.04
CA THR A 25 0.32 3.43 0.00
C THR A 25 -0.32 2.25 0.72
N VAL A 26 -1.32 2.50 1.55
CA VAL A 26 -2.06 1.48 2.29
C VAL A 26 -3.53 1.55 1.89
N ILE A 27 -4.08 0.43 1.48
CA ILE A 27 -5.51 0.28 1.21
C ILE A 27 -6.13 -0.49 2.37
N LYS A 28 -6.88 0.22 3.22
CA LYS A 28 -7.58 -0.31 4.39
C LYS A 28 -9.01 -0.75 4.07
N GLY A 29 -9.61 -1.46 5.02
CA GLY A 29 -11.04 -1.74 5.12
C GLY A 29 -11.33 -3.22 5.33
N ASP A 30 -12.57 -3.53 5.65
CA ASP A 30 -12.99 -4.87 6.04
C ASP A 30 -12.99 -5.90 4.90
N SER A 31 -13.15 -7.17 5.28
CA SER A 31 -13.38 -8.28 4.35
C SER A 31 -14.54 -7.95 3.39
N ALA A 32 -14.45 -8.41 2.14
CA ALA A 32 -15.45 -8.20 1.07
C ALA A 32 -15.62 -6.77 0.50
N SER A 33 -14.67 -5.87 0.75
CA SER A 33 -14.64 -4.50 0.17
C SER A 33 -14.08 -4.40 -1.27
N GLY A 34 -13.79 -5.54 -1.92
CA GLY A 34 -13.28 -5.58 -3.30
C GLY A 34 -11.76 -5.50 -3.44
N LYS A 35 -10.99 -5.42 -2.34
CA LYS A 35 -9.52 -5.41 -2.33
C LYS A 35 -8.90 -6.66 -2.97
N THR A 36 -9.30 -7.84 -2.49
CA THR A 36 -8.85 -9.11 -3.05
C THR A 36 -9.29 -9.27 -4.51
N THR A 37 -10.49 -8.78 -4.87
CA THR A 37 -10.96 -8.78 -6.26
C THR A 37 -10.05 -7.93 -7.16
N LEU A 38 -9.67 -6.74 -6.72
CA LEU A 38 -8.74 -5.88 -7.44
C LEU A 38 -7.38 -6.59 -7.65
N LEU A 39 -6.77 -7.13 -6.60
CA LEU A 39 -5.48 -7.81 -6.70
C LEU A 39 -5.54 -9.02 -7.63
N ASN A 40 -6.58 -9.86 -7.50
CA ASN A 40 -6.75 -11.02 -8.35
C ASN A 40 -6.91 -10.61 -9.82
N MET A 41 -7.70 -9.58 -10.12
CA MET A 41 -7.84 -9.09 -11.50
C MET A 41 -6.51 -8.61 -12.08
N MET A 42 -5.72 -7.88 -11.30
CA MET A 42 -4.40 -7.41 -11.71
C MET A 42 -3.41 -8.56 -11.90
N TYR A 43 -3.41 -9.53 -10.98
CA TYR A 43 -2.56 -10.71 -11.03
C TYR A 43 -2.89 -11.59 -12.25
N GLU A 44 -4.16 -11.90 -12.48
CA GLU A 44 -4.61 -12.69 -13.64
C GLU A 44 -4.28 -12.01 -14.97
N TYR A 45 -4.37 -10.67 -15.03
CA TYR A 45 -3.97 -9.93 -16.22
C TYR A 45 -2.44 -9.95 -16.43
N LEU A 46 -1.63 -9.95 -15.38
CA LEU A 46 -0.17 -10.11 -15.51
C LEU A 46 0.21 -11.48 -16.10
N LEU A 47 -0.52 -12.53 -15.73
CA LEU A 47 -0.26 -13.89 -16.20
C LEU A 47 -0.76 -14.13 -17.63
N ASN A 48 -2.03 -13.76 -17.89
CA ASN A 48 -2.76 -14.19 -19.08
C ASN A 48 -3.10 -13.03 -20.03
N GLY A 49 -2.71 -11.79 -19.69
CA GLY A 49 -3.05 -10.61 -20.47
C GLY A 49 -4.56 -10.48 -20.71
N ARG A 50 -4.93 -10.22 -21.97
CA ARG A 50 -6.34 -10.04 -22.37
C ARG A 50 -7.18 -11.32 -22.24
N GLU A 51 -6.56 -12.51 -22.23
CA GLU A 51 -7.28 -13.79 -22.11
C GLU A 51 -7.89 -13.98 -20.72
N SER A 52 -7.38 -13.27 -19.71
CA SER A 52 -7.97 -13.24 -18.36
C SER A 52 -9.41 -12.70 -18.32
N GLY A 53 -9.88 -12.02 -19.37
CA GLY A 53 -11.16 -11.30 -19.38
C GLY A 53 -11.13 -9.99 -18.58
N PHE A 54 -9.95 -9.58 -18.12
CA PHE A 54 -9.68 -8.31 -17.44
C PHE A 54 -8.84 -7.38 -18.31
N THR A 55 -8.77 -6.12 -17.92
CA THR A 55 -7.87 -5.14 -18.52
C THR A 55 -7.28 -4.26 -17.44
N VAL A 56 -5.96 -4.09 -17.46
CA VAL A 56 -5.24 -3.14 -16.61
C VAL A 56 -4.62 -2.09 -17.51
N SER A 57 -5.06 -0.84 -17.37
CA SER A 57 -4.45 0.33 -18.00
C SER A 57 -3.69 1.11 -16.95
N THR A 58 -2.40 1.37 -17.19
CA THR A 58 -1.55 2.11 -16.26
C THR A 58 -0.38 2.75 -17.00
N ASN A 59 0.17 3.82 -16.42
CA ASN A 59 1.40 4.47 -16.85
C ASN A 59 2.66 3.94 -16.11
N ALA A 60 2.55 2.84 -15.36
CA ALA A 60 3.64 2.26 -14.58
C ALA A 60 3.86 0.77 -14.87
N LYS A 61 5.10 0.29 -14.68
CA LYS A 61 5.32 -1.14 -14.46
C LYS A 61 4.73 -1.51 -13.10
N TYR A 62 4.08 -2.65 -13.03
CA TYR A 62 3.53 -3.14 -11.76
C TYR A 62 3.75 -4.64 -11.59
N TYR A 63 3.66 -5.07 -10.35
CA TYR A 63 3.72 -6.47 -9.95
C TYR A 63 2.73 -6.72 -8.82
N VAL A 64 2.17 -7.92 -8.74
CA VAL A 64 1.24 -8.31 -7.68
C VAL A 64 1.78 -9.52 -6.93
N TYR A 65 1.99 -9.36 -5.63
CA TYR A 65 2.43 -10.40 -4.71
C TYR A 65 1.26 -10.81 -3.81
N LEU A 66 0.62 -11.93 -4.15
CA LEU A 66 -0.52 -12.45 -3.39
C LEU A 66 -0.05 -13.27 -2.18
N ARG A 67 0.90 -14.17 -2.39
CA ARG A 67 1.39 -15.11 -1.37
C ARG A 67 2.82 -15.53 -1.67
N ASP A 68 3.47 -16.08 -0.65
CA ASP A 68 4.78 -16.72 -0.77
C ASP A 68 4.77 -17.81 -1.86
N MET A 69 5.78 -17.77 -2.72
CA MET A 69 6.02 -18.85 -3.68
C MET A 69 6.87 -19.93 -3.01
N PRO A 70 6.48 -21.22 -3.06
CA PRO A 70 7.27 -22.29 -2.50
C PRO A 70 8.70 -22.28 -3.04
N GLY A 71 9.69 -22.30 -2.15
CA GLY A 71 11.11 -22.33 -2.52
C GLY A 71 11.68 -21.01 -3.04
N ARG A 72 10.96 -19.89 -2.93
CA ARG A 72 11.45 -18.56 -3.31
C ARG A 72 11.12 -17.52 -2.25
N SER A 73 12.13 -16.83 -1.76
CA SER A 73 11.96 -15.74 -0.81
C SER A 73 11.32 -14.50 -1.45
N TRP A 74 10.75 -13.62 -0.62
CA TRP A 74 10.24 -12.34 -1.09
C TRP A 74 11.38 -11.47 -1.63
N GLN A 75 12.58 -11.56 -1.05
CA GLN A 75 13.78 -10.83 -1.46
C GLN A 75 14.14 -11.19 -2.91
N GLU A 76 14.29 -12.47 -3.21
CA GLU A 76 14.61 -12.97 -4.56
C GLU A 76 13.52 -12.60 -5.59
N THR A 77 12.28 -12.42 -5.14
CA THR A 77 11.18 -12.00 -5.99
C THR A 77 11.26 -10.50 -6.29
N PHE A 78 11.61 -9.67 -5.32
CA PHE A 78 11.56 -8.20 -5.45
C PHE A 78 12.88 -7.59 -5.92
N GLU A 79 14.02 -8.21 -5.64
CA GLU A 79 15.34 -7.72 -6.06
C GLU A 79 15.43 -7.36 -7.56
N PRO A 80 14.94 -8.20 -8.51
CA PRO A 80 14.98 -7.86 -9.93
C PRO A 80 13.99 -6.76 -10.32
N LEU A 81 13.00 -6.43 -9.48
CA LEU A 81 12.00 -5.41 -9.78
C LEU A 81 12.59 -4.03 -9.54
N LYS A 82 12.74 -3.26 -10.62
CA LYS A 82 13.19 -1.86 -10.58
C LYS A 82 12.19 -0.96 -11.28
N ASN A 83 11.91 0.16 -10.65
CA ASN A 83 10.92 1.11 -11.10
C ASN A 83 9.53 0.47 -11.31
N THR A 84 9.07 -0.25 -10.30
CA THR A 84 7.81 -0.99 -10.30
C THR A 84 6.90 -0.57 -9.15
N VAL A 85 5.59 -0.53 -9.39
CA VAL A 85 4.55 -0.47 -8.34
C VAL A 85 4.21 -1.89 -7.90
N ILE A 86 4.57 -2.25 -6.68
CA ILE A 86 4.42 -3.60 -6.12
C ILE A 86 3.21 -3.62 -5.20
N PHE A 87 2.19 -4.38 -5.57
CA PHE A 87 1.01 -4.61 -4.74
C PHE A 87 1.22 -5.85 -3.89
N ILE A 88 0.99 -5.76 -2.58
CA ILE A 88 1.22 -6.86 -1.63
C ILE A 88 -0.06 -7.11 -0.84
N GLU A 89 -0.51 -8.37 -0.82
CA GLU A 89 -1.67 -8.82 -0.05
C GLU A 89 -1.35 -8.96 1.45
N GLU A 90 -2.38 -8.83 2.29
CA GLU A 90 -2.29 -8.79 3.76
C GLU A 90 -1.63 -10.01 4.40
N ASN A 91 -1.76 -11.19 3.80
CA ASN A 91 -1.37 -12.46 4.41
C ASN A 91 0.16 -12.70 4.43
N ASN A 92 0.95 -11.73 3.99
CA ASN A 92 2.39 -11.84 3.84
C ASN A 92 3.10 -11.25 5.07
N ASN A 93 3.34 -12.06 6.10
CA ASN A 93 3.84 -11.59 7.41
C ASN A 93 5.20 -10.87 7.35
N PHE A 94 6.02 -11.12 6.33
CA PHE A 94 7.32 -10.44 6.18
C PHE A 94 7.18 -8.91 6.07
N ILE A 95 6.01 -8.39 5.68
CA ILE A 95 5.77 -6.94 5.57
C ILE A 95 5.89 -6.20 6.92
N PHE A 96 5.82 -6.94 8.03
CA PHE A 96 6.00 -6.42 9.38
C PHE A 96 7.43 -6.56 9.91
N SER A 97 8.36 -7.06 9.10
CA SER A 97 9.76 -7.26 9.52
C SER A 97 10.60 -6.00 9.31
N ARG A 98 11.68 -5.88 10.11
CA ARG A 98 12.66 -4.80 9.98
C ARG A 98 13.37 -4.84 8.62
N GLU A 99 13.79 -6.03 8.22
CA GLU A 99 14.50 -6.27 6.97
C GLU A 99 13.68 -5.79 5.76
N PHE A 100 12.38 -6.09 5.75
CA PHE A 100 11.50 -5.61 4.68
C PHE A 100 11.33 -4.09 4.71
N ALA A 101 11.22 -3.47 5.89
CA ALA A 101 11.15 -2.02 6.00
C ALA A 101 12.40 -1.33 5.44
N GLU A 102 13.58 -1.84 5.75
CA GLU A 102 14.86 -1.35 5.22
C GLU A 102 14.93 -1.51 3.68
N TYR A 103 14.41 -2.62 3.15
CA TYR A 103 14.30 -2.84 1.71
C TYR A 103 13.35 -1.83 1.03
N VAL A 104 12.16 -1.61 1.59
CA VAL A 104 11.18 -0.66 1.03
C VAL A 104 11.79 0.74 0.89
N LEU A 105 12.54 1.18 1.90
CA LEU A 105 13.19 2.50 1.93
C LEU A 105 14.31 2.66 0.89
N SER A 106 15.03 1.59 0.59
CA SER A 106 16.20 1.61 -0.30
C SER A 106 15.89 1.23 -1.76
N SER A 107 14.81 0.49 -2.02
CA SER A 107 14.53 -0.10 -3.34
C SER A 107 14.17 0.91 -4.44
N GLY A 108 13.67 2.10 -4.09
CA GLY A 108 13.19 3.10 -5.04
C GLY A 108 11.91 2.73 -5.80
N ASN A 109 11.28 1.61 -5.43
CA ASN A 109 9.98 1.14 -5.92
C ASN A 109 8.84 1.79 -5.16
N TYR A 110 7.62 1.62 -5.69
CA TYR A 110 6.39 2.01 -5.00
C TYR A 110 5.72 0.75 -4.46
N PHE A 111 5.19 0.81 -3.25
CA PHE A 111 4.55 -0.32 -2.56
C PHE A 111 3.13 0.05 -2.19
N VAL A 112 2.20 -0.83 -2.56
CA VAL A 112 0.78 -0.71 -2.25
C VAL A 112 0.39 -1.90 -1.40
N PHE A 113 0.11 -1.64 -0.13
CA PHE A 113 -0.23 -2.67 0.85
C PHE A 113 -1.73 -2.77 1.01
N ILE A 114 -2.28 -3.97 0.88
CA ILE A 114 -3.60 -4.28 1.40
C ILE A 114 -3.40 -4.82 2.80
N SER A 115 -3.86 -4.08 3.81
CA SER A 115 -3.74 -4.52 5.21
C SER A 115 -4.82 -3.89 6.07
N LYS A 116 -5.36 -4.66 7.03
CA LYS A 116 -6.22 -4.15 8.10
C LYS A 116 -5.37 -3.58 9.24
N SER A 117 -4.21 -4.21 9.48
CA SER A 117 -3.30 -3.86 10.56
C SER A 117 -2.38 -2.68 10.20
N PRO A 118 -2.02 -1.81 11.16
CA PRO A 118 -1.02 -0.76 10.92
C PRO A 118 0.36 -1.36 10.64
N LEU A 119 1.03 -0.89 9.57
CA LEU A 119 2.40 -1.27 9.22
C LEU A 119 3.42 -0.46 10.02
N LYS A 120 3.56 -0.76 11.31
CA LYS A 120 4.30 0.08 12.28
C LYS A 120 5.76 0.38 11.92
N MET A 121 6.40 -0.48 11.12
CA MET A 121 7.81 -0.32 10.73
C MET A 121 8.01 0.53 9.46
N LEU A 122 6.93 0.89 8.77
CA LEU A 122 6.99 1.65 7.51
C LEU A 122 6.59 3.12 7.73
N PRO A 123 7.37 4.09 7.25
CA PRO A 123 7.05 5.51 7.38
C PRO A 123 6.11 5.97 6.26
N TYR A 124 4.85 5.52 6.28
CA TYR A 124 3.84 5.93 5.31
C TYR A 124 3.04 7.15 5.79
N SER A 125 2.58 7.97 4.84
CA SER A 125 1.76 9.15 5.14
C SER A 125 0.32 8.74 5.43
N ILE A 126 -0.31 9.42 6.39
CA ILE A 126 -1.75 9.28 6.65
C ILE A 126 -2.61 9.61 5.43
N HIS A 127 -2.11 10.47 4.53
CA HIS A 127 -2.75 10.85 3.28
C HIS A 127 -2.67 9.76 2.20
N GLU A 128 -1.90 8.70 2.44
CA GLU A 128 -1.79 7.55 1.55
C GLU A 128 -2.48 6.31 2.13
N ILE A 129 -3.45 6.54 3.01
CA ILE A 129 -4.33 5.51 3.55
C ILE A 129 -5.69 5.65 2.88
N TYR A 130 -6.07 4.68 2.07
CA TYR A 130 -7.30 4.72 1.28
C TYR A 130 -8.25 3.59 1.65
N GLU A 131 -9.54 3.79 1.41
CA GLU A 131 -10.56 2.75 1.36
C GLU A 131 -11.16 2.67 -0.04
N ILE A 132 -11.46 1.45 -0.48
CA ILE A 132 -12.21 1.25 -1.72
C ILE A 132 -13.69 1.53 -1.43
N LYS A 133 -14.26 2.53 -2.12
CA LYS A 133 -15.68 2.83 -2.06
C LYS A 133 -16.38 2.57 -3.38
N THR A 134 -17.47 1.83 -3.28
CA THR A 134 -18.33 1.50 -4.40
C THR A 134 -19.31 2.64 -4.65
N ARG A 135 -19.23 3.28 -5.83
CA ARG A 135 -20.31 4.15 -6.31
C ARG A 135 -21.41 3.29 -6.91
N LYS A 136 -22.65 3.43 -6.41
CA LYS A 136 -23.80 2.70 -6.93
C LYS A 136 -24.10 3.08 -8.38
N LYS A 137 -24.65 2.10 -9.12
CA LYS A 137 -25.10 2.18 -10.51
C LYS A 137 -25.81 3.50 -10.82
N GLN A 138 -25.35 4.23 -11.83
CA GLN A 138 -26.24 5.05 -12.64
C GLN A 138 -27.13 4.10 -13.46
N ALA A 139 -28.41 4.42 -13.63
CA ALA A 139 -29.44 3.51 -14.14
C ALA A 139 -29.10 2.86 -15.51
N ASP A 140 -28.16 3.43 -16.26
CA ASP A 140 -27.79 3.00 -17.62
C ASP A 140 -26.41 2.32 -17.73
N VAL A 141 -25.67 2.15 -16.63
CA VAL A 141 -24.31 1.60 -16.67
C VAL A 141 -24.26 0.18 -16.12
N ARG A 142 -23.85 -0.78 -16.97
CA ARG A 142 -23.73 -2.21 -16.62
C ARG A 142 -22.62 -2.53 -15.62
N GLN A 143 -21.71 -1.58 -15.37
CA GLN A 143 -20.54 -1.75 -14.52
C GLN A 143 -20.67 -0.98 -13.20
N VAL A 144 -20.11 -1.57 -12.14
CA VAL A 144 -19.93 -0.94 -10.83
C VAL A 144 -18.60 -0.19 -10.81
N PHE A 145 -18.59 1.05 -10.34
CA PHE A 145 -17.37 1.86 -10.22
C PHE A 145 -16.87 1.88 -8.78
N CYS A 146 -15.58 1.65 -8.61
CA CYS A 146 -14.90 1.66 -7.33
C CYS A 146 -13.79 2.71 -7.35
N ASP A 147 -13.90 3.68 -6.45
CA ASP A 147 -12.90 4.72 -6.25
C ASP A 147 -12.15 4.51 -4.94
N PHE A 148 -10.97 5.09 -4.85
CA PHE A 148 -10.17 5.08 -3.64
C PHE A 148 -10.36 6.41 -2.92
N GLN A 149 -10.97 6.35 -1.74
CA GLN A 149 -11.17 7.51 -0.89
C GLN A 149 -10.14 7.51 0.24
N GLU A 150 -9.46 8.63 0.42
CA GLU A 150 -8.55 8.84 1.54
C GLU A 150 -9.33 8.72 2.87
N LEU A 151 -8.84 7.84 3.74
CA LEU A 151 -9.48 7.51 5.00
C LEU A 151 -9.47 8.71 5.96
N TYR A 152 -8.38 9.48 5.96
CA TYR A 152 -8.19 10.63 6.82
C TYR A 152 -8.09 11.90 5.98
N SER A 153 -9.23 12.50 5.63
CA SER A 153 -9.29 13.67 4.76
C SER A 153 -9.68 14.97 5.48
N ASN A 154 -10.19 14.89 6.71
CA ASN A 154 -10.68 16.04 7.47
C ASN A 154 -9.62 16.65 8.39
N PHE A 155 -8.48 17.07 7.83
CA PHE A 155 -7.47 17.79 8.60
C PHE A 155 -7.62 19.31 8.44
N PRO A 156 -7.38 20.10 9.51
CA PRO A 156 -7.27 21.54 9.38
C PRO A 156 -6.13 21.90 8.41
N ASP A 157 -6.31 23.00 7.67
CA ASP A 157 -5.38 23.44 6.62
C ASP A 157 -3.94 23.48 7.15
N VAL A 158 -3.05 22.68 6.55
CA VAL A 158 -1.64 22.51 6.94
C VAL A 158 -0.90 23.85 6.89
N LYS A 159 -1.38 24.84 6.13
CA LYS A 159 -0.83 26.20 6.12
C LYS A 159 -0.85 26.86 7.52
N ASN A 160 -1.73 26.44 8.42
CA ASN A 160 -1.77 26.90 9.81
C ASN A 160 -0.92 26.06 10.78
N ASN A 161 -0.37 24.92 10.35
CA ASN A 161 0.51 24.07 11.16
C ASN A 161 1.97 24.26 10.72
N ARG A 162 2.53 25.45 10.97
CA ARG A 162 3.98 25.64 10.89
C ARG A 162 4.62 25.07 12.15
N MET A 163 5.14 23.86 12.06
CA MET A 163 6.06 23.35 13.07
C MET A 163 7.37 24.14 13.02
N SER A 164 7.64 24.90 14.06
CA SER A 164 8.87 25.68 14.23
C SER A 164 10.01 24.86 14.87
N VAL A 165 9.67 23.80 15.61
CA VAL A 165 10.62 22.92 16.29
C VAL A 165 10.17 21.48 16.18
N VAL A 166 11.07 20.60 15.76
CA VAL A 166 10.91 19.14 15.83
C VAL A 166 11.94 18.63 16.83
N VAL A 167 11.48 17.96 17.89
CA VAL A 167 12.36 17.26 18.83
C VAL A 167 12.36 15.79 18.43
N THR A 168 13.54 15.24 18.16
CA THR A 168 13.72 13.82 17.87
C THR A 168 14.61 13.21 18.95
N GLU A 169 14.21 12.07 19.48
CA GLU A 169 15.05 11.25 20.36
C GLU A 169 15.88 10.27 19.52
N ASP A 170 17.04 9.86 20.03
CA ASP A 170 17.81 8.81 19.37
C ASP A 170 17.13 7.44 19.49
N SER A 171 17.63 6.47 18.74
CA SER A 171 17.13 5.11 18.89
C SER A 171 17.46 4.61 20.29
N ASN A 172 16.48 4.03 20.99
CA ASN A 172 16.63 3.38 22.30
C ASN A 172 16.70 4.31 23.53
N SER A 173 16.78 5.64 23.36
CA SER A 173 16.68 6.64 24.45
C SER A 173 15.62 6.35 25.51
N GLY A 174 14.38 6.10 25.12
CA GLY A 174 13.31 5.77 26.07
C GLY A 174 13.60 4.50 26.88
N TYR A 175 14.09 3.45 26.23
CA TYR A 175 14.46 2.20 26.90
C TYR A 175 15.65 2.40 27.85
N GLU A 176 16.65 3.17 27.45
CA GLU A 176 17.83 3.49 28.27
C GLU A 176 17.45 4.35 29.48
N PHE A 177 16.60 5.37 29.27
CA PHE A 177 16.05 6.20 30.33
C PHE A 177 15.30 5.35 31.36
N TYR A 178 14.35 4.52 30.93
CA TYR A 178 13.57 3.69 31.85
C TYR A 178 14.43 2.61 32.51
N SER A 179 15.37 2.00 31.79
CA SER A 179 16.29 1.01 32.36
C SER A 179 17.14 1.64 33.47
N ALA A 180 17.74 2.81 33.23
CA ALA A 180 18.52 3.53 34.23
C ALA A 180 17.67 4.02 35.41
N LEU A 181 16.42 4.43 35.17
CA LEU A 181 15.49 4.87 36.20
C LEU A 181 15.12 3.73 37.14
N PHE A 182 14.83 2.54 36.60
CA PHE A 182 14.42 1.37 37.39
C PHE A 182 15.60 0.59 37.98
N GLU A 183 16.81 0.66 37.42
CA GLU A 183 18.03 0.17 38.09
C GLU A 183 18.32 0.94 39.38
N LYS A 184 18.07 2.25 39.41
CA LYS A 184 18.26 3.10 40.59
C LYS A 184 17.19 2.95 41.68
N MET A 185 16.12 2.21 41.42
CA MET A 185 15.07 1.92 42.41
C MET A 185 15.26 0.57 43.13
N ARG A 186 16.33 -0.17 42.82
CA ARG A 186 16.77 -1.36 43.57
C ARG A 186 17.80 -0.99 44.63
#